data_AF-A0A6P0XF93-F1
#
_entry.id   AF-A0A6P0XF93-F1
#
_cell.length_a   1.000
_cell.length_b   1.000
_cell.length_c   1.000
_cell.angle_alpha   90.00
_cell.angle_beta   90.00
_cell.angle_gamma   90.00
#
_symmetry.space_group_name_H-M   'P 1'
#
loop_
_entity.id
_entity.type
_entity.pdbx_description
1 polymer ?
#
loop_
_entity_poly.entity_id
_entity_poly.type
_entity_poly.pdbx_seq_one_letter_code
_entity_poly.pdbx_strand_id
1 'polypeptide(L)'
;MSQELLNELISKSEKLNVEEKLQLMRYLSNNLQINDNSTPKRRRKWREIQGKATYPLVGEDAQEWVSRTRQEATENREQIIRNNYQS
;
A
#
# COMPACT_ATOMS: atom_id res chain seq x y z
N MET A 1 35.85 10.19 6.72
CA MET A 1 34.93 10.79 5.74
C MET A 1 33.56 11.16 6.33
N SER A 2 32.63 10.23 6.61
CA SER A 2 31.27 10.60 7.07
C SER A 2 31.24 11.22 8.47
N GLN A 3 32.07 10.72 9.40
CA GLN A 3 32.10 11.20 10.78
C GLN A 3 32.74 12.59 10.92
N GLU A 4 33.78 12.87 10.13
CA GLU A 4 34.43 14.19 10.09
C GLU A 4 33.47 15.25 9.54
N LEU A 5 32.73 14.93 8.48
CA LEU A 5 31.71 15.80 7.90
C LEU A 5 30.58 16.10 8.90
N LEU A 6 30.14 15.10 9.67
CA LEU A 6 29.13 15.29 10.72
C LEU A 6 29.63 16.26 11.80
N ASN A 7 30.86 16.07 12.27
CA ASN A 7 31.46 16.95 13.29
C ASN A 7 31.61 18.40 12.79
N GLU A 8 31.97 18.59 11.52
CA GLU A 8 32.05 19.92 10.90
C GLU A 8 30.67 20.59 10.81
N LEU A 9 29.62 19.84 10.44
CA LEU A 9 28.25 20.37 10.39
C LEU A 9 27.74 20.75 11.78
N ILE A 10 28.06 19.97 12.81
CA ILE A 10 27.73 20.29 14.19
C ILE A 10 28.39 21.61 14.58
N SER A 11 29.70 21.75 14.37
CA SER A 11 30.44 22.99 14.67
C SER A 11 29.90 24.21 13.89
N LYS A 12 29.50 24.04 12.62
CA LYS A 12 28.87 25.11 11.85
C LYS A 12 27.49 25.47 12.39
N SER A 13 26.72 24.48 12.84
CA SER A 13 25.38 24.70 13.41
C SER A 13 25.42 25.49 14.71
N GLU A 14 26.49 25.39 15.50
CA GLU A 14 26.63 26.13 16.76
C GLU A 14 26.63 27.65 16.56
N LYS A 15 27.17 28.12 15.42
CA LYS A 15 27.24 29.55 15.04
C LYS A 15 25.89 30.15 14.65
N LEU A 16 24.88 29.32 14.39
CA LEU A 16 23.53 29.75 14.04
C LEU A 16 22.78 30.26 15.29
N ASN A 17 21.90 31.23 15.08
CA ASN A 17 20.97 31.65 16.12
C ASN A 17 19.87 30.61 16.36
N VAL A 18 19.03 30.81 17.38
CA VAL A 18 17.99 29.83 17.76
C VAL A 18 16.97 29.61 16.64
N GLU A 19 16.53 30.66 15.95
CA GLU A 19 15.56 30.55 14.86
C GLU A 19 16.14 29.80 13.65
N GLU A 20 17.38 30.10 13.30
CA GLU A 20 18.11 29.43 12.21
C GLU A 20 18.35 27.95 12.52
N LYS A 21 18.65 27.62 13.78
CA LYS A 21 18.76 26.22 14.24
C LYS A 21 17.43 25.49 14.08
N LEU A 22 16.32 26.10 14.46
CA LEU A 22 14.98 25.52 14.29
C LEU A 22 14.63 25.34 12.81
N GLN A 23 15.00 26.29 11.95
CA GLN A 23 14.80 26.18 10.51
C GLN A 23 15.63 25.04 9.91
N LEU A 24 16.89 24.89 10.31
CA LEU A 24 17.74 23.77 9.91
C LEU A 24 17.15 22.43 10.37
N MET A 25 16.64 22.36 11.60
CA MET A 25 15.99 21.16 12.14
C MET A 25 14.77 20.74 11.31
N ARG A 26 13.92 21.72 10.92
CA ARG A 26 12.78 21.47 10.03
C ARG A 26 13.21 20.98 8.65
N TYR A 27 14.21 21.62 8.05
CA TYR A 27 14.74 21.23 6.74
C TYR A 27 15.26 19.79 6.75
N LEU A 28 16.08 19.43 7.75
CA LEU A 28 16.61 18.08 7.90
C LEU A 28 15.49 17.06 8.15
N SER A 29 14.53 17.37 9.02
CA SER A 29 13.39 16.47 9.32
C SER A 29 12.52 16.20 8.09
N ASN A 30 12.22 17.24 7.30
CA ASN A 30 11.44 17.10 6.08
C ASN A 30 12.18 16.27 5.03
N ASN A 31 13.48 16.48 4.87
CA ASN A 31 14.29 15.69 3.94
C ASN A 31 14.40 14.23 4.38
N LEU A 32 14.48 13.95 5.67
CA LEU A 32 14.45 12.58 6.19
C LEU A 32 13.11 11.90 5.90
N GLN A 33 11.98 12.58 6.07
CA GLN A 33 10.66 12.02 5.72
C GLN A 33 10.50 11.73 4.22
N ILE A 34 11.03 12.61 3.36
CA ILE A 34 10.99 12.42 1.91
C ILE A 34 11.87 11.24 1.50
N ASN A 35 13.06 11.14 2.10
CA ASN A 35 14.05 10.12 1.80
C ASN A 35 13.82 8.78 2.54
N ASP A 36 12.99 8.73 3.57
CA ASP A 36 12.57 7.48 4.24
C ASP A 36 11.73 6.58 3.33
N ASN A 37 11.22 7.11 2.20
CA ASN A 37 10.69 6.30 1.10
C ASN A 37 11.77 5.42 0.43
N SER A 38 13.06 5.60 0.75
CA SER A 38 14.15 4.71 0.33
C SER A 38 14.22 3.42 1.15
N THR A 39 13.60 3.36 2.34
CA THR A 39 13.30 2.07 2.95
C THR A 39 12.15 1.46 2.17
N PRO A 40 12.30 0.26 1.56
CA PRO A 40 11.20 -0.36 0.84
C PRO A 40 10.09 -0.58 1.85
N LYS A 41 9.02 0.22 1.74
CA LYS A 41 7.82 0.12 2.57
C LYS A 41 7.48 -1.36 2.65
N ARG A 42 7.68 -1.96 3.83
CA ARG A 42 7.61 -3.41 4.00
C ARG A 42 6.29 -3.85 3.38
N ARG A 43 6.35 -4.63 2.28
CA ARG A 43 5.14 -5.09 1.60
C ARG A 43 4.28 -5.77 2.66
N ARG A 44 3.12 -5.20 2.95
CA ARG A 44 2.20 -5.74 3.96
C ARG A 44 1.87 -7.16 3.56
N LYS A 45 2.01 -8.11 4.48
CA LYS A 45 1.68 -9.50 4.20
C LYS A 45 0.16 -9.65 4.21
N TRP A 46 -0.39 -10.40 3.26
CA TRP A 46 -1.83 -10.74 3.24
C TRP A 46 -2.34 -11.34 4.56
N ARG A 47 -1.47 -12.06 5.30
CA ARG A 47 -1.80 -12.59 6.63
C ARG A 47 -2.13 -11.50 7.65
N GLU A 48 -1.62 -10.29 7.49
CA GLU A 48 -1.86 -9.17 8.42
C GLU A 48 -3.31 -8.66 8.39
N ILE A 49 -4.10 -9.01 7.36
CA ILE A 49 -5.51 -8.64 7.22
C ILE A 49 -6.48 -9.79 7.48
N GLN A 50 -5.98 -11.01 7.72
CA GLN A 50 -6.82 -12.17 8.00
C GLN A 50 -7.65 -11.95 9.27
N GLY A 51 -8.96 -12.18 9.19
CA GLY A 51 -9.88 -12.08 10.34
C GLY A 51 -10.26 -10.65 10.77
N LYS A 52 -9.81 -9.61 10.05
CA LYS A 52 -10.15 -8.21 10.37
C LYS A 52 -11.42 -7.70 9.66
N ALA A 53 -11.89 -8.43 8.66
CA ALA A 53 -13.08 -8.09 7.91
C ALA A 53 -14.31 -8.73 8.56
N THR A 54 -15.37 -7.95 8.74
CA THR A 54 -16.70 -8.50 9.02
C THR A 54 -17.16 -9.30 7.81
N TYR A 55 -17.76 -10.46 8.03
CA TYR A 55 -18.31 -11.29 6.98
C TYR A 55 -19.81 -11.01 6.80
N PRO A 56 -20.32 -10.82 5.56
CA PRO A 56 -19.57 -10.67 4.31
C PRO A 56 -18.95 -9.27 4.18
N LEU A 57 -17.72 -9.17 3.68
CA LEU A 57 -17.02 -7.87 3.57
C LEU A 57 -17.69 -6.91 2.57
N VAL A 58 -18.35 -7.46 1.55
CA VAL A 58 -18.93 -6.71 0.41
C VAL A 58 -20.43 -6.94 0.24
N GLY A 59 -21.12 -7.42 1.29
CA GLY A 59 -22.56 -7.62 1.31
C GLY A 59 -23.08 -8.91 0.67
N GLU A 60 -22.31 -9.58 -0.18
CA GLU A 60 -22.60 -10.93 -0.71
C GLU A 60 -21.53 -11.91 -0.19
N ASP A 61 -21.94 -13.14 0.12
CA ASP A 61 -20.99 -14.21 0.41
C ASP A 61 -20.21 -14.60 -0.84
N ALA A 62 -18.92 -14.86 -0.67
CA ALA A 62 -18.05 -15.29 -1.75
C ALA A 62 -18.52 -16.62 -2.37
N GLN A 63 -19.00 -17.57 -1.55
CA GLN A 63 -19.44 -18.87 -2.06
C GLN A 63 -20.76 -18.76 -2.82
N GLU A 64 -21.70 -17.93 -2.34
CA GLU A 64 -22.92 -17.58 -3.09
C GLU A 64 -22.59 -16.96 -4.44
N TRP A 65 -21.72 -15.94 -4.48
CA TRP A 65 -21.31 -15.29 -5.73
C TRP A 65 -20.68 -16.28 -6.73
N VAL A 66 -19.73 -17.11 -6.27
CA VAL A 66 -19.08 -18.12 -7.12
C VAL A 66 -20.10 -19.11 -7.68
N SER A 67 -21.04 -19.56 -6.84
CA SER A 67 -22.06 -20.53 -7.24
C SER A 67 -22.95 -19.93 -8.33
N ARG A 68 -23.42 -18.69 -8.13
CA ARG A 68 -24.23 -17.95 -9.09
C ARG A 68 -23.50 -17.76 -10.43
N THR A 69 -22.26 -17.25 -10.41
CA THR A 69 -21.49 -17.01 -11.63
C THR A 69 -21.22 -18.31 -12.41
N ARG A 70 -20.99 -19.44 -11.72
CA ARG A 70 -20.82 -20.75 -12.38
C ARG A 70 -22.10 -21.26 -13.01
N GLN A 71 -23.23 -21.05 -12.34
CA GLN A 71 -24.53 -21.43 -12.87
C GLN A 71 -24.87 -20.61 -14.11
N GLU A 72 -24.75 -19.28 -14.04
CA GLU A 72 -24.97 -18.37 -15.17
C GLU A 72 -24.10 -18.75 -16.39
N ALA A 73 -22.83 -19.11 -16.16
CA ALA A 73 -21.92 -19.56 -17.22
C ALA A 73 -22.35 -20.90 -17.85
N THR A 74 -22.84 -21.83 -17.03
CA THR A 74 -23.35 -23.13 -17.49
C THR A 74 -24.60 -22.95 -18.34
N GLU A 75 -25.57 -22.17 -17.85
CA GLU A 75 -26.81 -21.87 -18.54
C GLU A 75 -26.56 -21.20 -19.91
N ASN A 76 -25.64 -20.23 -19.96
CA ASN A 76 -25.25 -19.58 -21.21
C ASN A 76 -24.67 -20.59 -22.21
N ARG A 77 -23.79 -21.48 -21.74
CA ARG A 77 -23.21 -22.54 -22.58
C ARG A 77 -24.29 -23.47 -23.14
N GLU A 78 -25.23 -23.90 -22.31
CA GLU A 78 -26.33 -24.78 -22.72
C GLU A 78 -27.27 -24.11 -23.72
N GLN A 79 -27.55 -22.82 -23.55
CA GLN A 79 -28.34 -22.04 -24.51
C GLN A 79 -27.66 -21.95 -25.87
N ILE A 80 -26.35 -21.64 -25.91
CA ILE A 80 -25.58 -21.60 -27.17
C ILE A 80 -25.63 -22.95 -27.86
N ILE A 81 -25.40 -24.03 -27.12
CA ILE A 81 -25.47 -25.40 -27.64
C ILE A 81 -26.85 -25.68 -28.23
N ARG A 82 -27.92 -25.41 -27.48
CA ARG A 82 -29.30 -25.65 -27.93
C ARG A 82 -29.64 -24.87 -29.20
N ASN A 83 -29.24 -23.60 -29.28
CA ASN A 83 -29.47 -22.75 -30.45
C ASN A 83 -28.74 -23.26 -31.70
N ASN A 84 -27.53 -23.81 -31.55
CA ASN A 84 -26.76 -24.38 -32.65
C ASN A 84 -27.34 -25.71 -33.19
N TYR A 85 -28.12 -26.43 -32.39
CA TYR A 85 -28.78 -27.68 -32.81
C TYR A 85 -30.21 -27.49 -33.33
N GLN A 86 -30.76 -26.27 -33.25
CA GLN A 86 -32.09 -25.91 -33.76
C GLN A 86 -32.06 -25.08 -35.05
N SER A 87 -30.86 -24.75 -35.57
CA SER A 87 -30.65 -24.14 -36.90
C SER A 87 -30.25 -25.19 -37.93
#